data_AF-A0A7M1SS18-F1
#
_entry.id   AF-A0A7M1SS18-F1
#
_cell.length_a   1.000
_cell.length_b   1.000
_cell.length_c   1.000
_cell.angle_alpha   90.00
_cell.angle_beta   90.00
_cell.angle_gamma   90.00
#
_symmetry.space_group_name_H-M   'P 1'
#
loop_
_entity.id
_entity.type
_entity.pdbx_description
1 polymer ?
#
loop_
_entity_poly.entity_id
_entity_poly.type
_entity_poly.pdbx_seq_one_letter_code
_entity_poly.pdbx_strand_id
1 'polypeptide(L)'
;MTATGTSREITCPECGTITVVGGGRAASDFCPSCDYPLFWAQPSRAARPAEAETDGALNRAPGASGTTVASVIACPECAERNLASASTCVRCGSELHPAPPPEPEPPPAPAPVIVNPPAQIVQCDHWPIWLVLLITSVVTTVVTAGVVIAVFMIWG
;
A
#
# COMPACT_ATOMS: atom_id res chain seq x y z
N MET A 1 36.09 61.55 22.46
CA MET A 1 35.04 60.78 23.16
C MET A 1 35.70 59.52 23.67
N THR A 2 36.08 59.49 24.95
CA THR A 2 36.79 58.38 25.58
C THR A 2 35.76 57.30 25.90
N ALA A 3 35.69 56.26 25.08
CA ALA A 3 34.90 55.09 25.39
C ALA A 3 35.57 54.38 26.57
N THR A 4 34.91 54.38 27.73
CA THR A 4 35.29 53.55 28.87
C THR A 4 35.06 52.09 28.48
N GLY A 5 36.04 51.48 27.83
CA GLY A 5 35.98 50.07 27.46
C GLY A 5 36.00 49.22 28.73
N THR A 6 34.96 48.42 28.94
CA THR A 6 34.92 47.42 30.01
C THR A 6 35.99 46.36 29.74
N SER A 7 37.07 46.34 30.51
CA SER A 7 38.07 45.27 30.42
C SER A 7 37.51 43.96 30.98
N ARG A 8 37.91 42.83 30.41
CA ARG A 8 37.52 41.49 30.87
C ARG A 8 38.71 40.55 30.85
N GLU A 9 38.70 39.59 31.76
CA GLU A 9 39.72 38.55 31.89
C GLU A 9 39.34 37.34 31.04
N ILE A 10 40.29 36.80 30.28
CA ILE A 10 40.14 35.60 29.46
C ILE A 10 41.31 34.67 29.72
N THR A 11 41.02 33.39 29.98
CA THR A 11 42.03 32.32 30.05
C THR A 11 42.30 31.79 28.65
N CYS A 12 43.56 31.79 28.23
CA CYS A 12 43.98 31.23 26.94
C CYS A 12 43.69 29.71 26.90
N PRO A 13 42.99 29.20 25.88
CA PRO A 13 42.66 27.77 25.79
C PRO A 13 43.86 26.89 25.43
N GLU A 14 44.90 27.45 24.79
CA GLU A 14 46.09 26.69 24.39
C GLU A 14 47.09 26.54 25.54
N CYS A 15 47.40 27.64 26.24
CA CYS A 15 48.48 27.66 27.25
C CYS A 15 48.03 27.98 28.67
N GLY A 16 46.73 28.25 28.88
CA GLY A 16 46.18 28.61 30.20
C GLY A 16 46.54 30.01 30.70
N THR A 17 47.32 30.79 29.95
CA THR A 17 47.70 32.16 30.35
C THR A 17 46.46 33.03 30.46
N ILE A 18 46.31 33.72 31.57
CA ILE A 18 45.19 34.62 31.82
C ILE A 18 45.56 36.03 31.33
N THR A 19 44.71 36.63 30.50
CA THR A 19 44.98 37.93 29.86
C THR A 19 43.75 38.83 29.96
N VAL A 20 43.98 40.11 30.26
CA VAL A 20 42.93 41.14 30.29
C VAL A 20 42.81 41.75 28.90
N VAL A 21 41.64 41.64 28.28
CA VAL A 21 41.32 42.22 26.96
C VAL A 21 40.21 43.26 27.08
N GLY A 22 40.04 44.08 26.05
CA GLY A 22 38.96 45.05 25.99
C GLY A 22 37.56 44.41 25.91
N GLY A 23 36.52 45.22 26.10
CA GLY A 23 35.12 44.75 26.11
C GLY A 23 34.58 44.35 24.73
N GLY A 24 35.24 44.77 23.66
CA GLY A 24 34.97 44.37 22.28
C GLY A 24 35.83 43.19 21.83
N ARG A 25 35.57 42.68 20.62
CA ARG A 25 36.50 41.77 19.94
C ARG A 25 37.47 42.63 19.13
N ALA A 26 38.68 42.86 19.63
CA ALA A 26 39.70 43.56 18.84
C ALA A 26 40.59 42.55 18.12
N ALA A 27 40.90 42.81 16.86
CA ALA A 27 41.82 41.97 16.08
C ALA A 27 43.25 41.96 16.66
N SER A 28 43.56 42.86 17.60
CA SER A 28 44.82 42.94 18.33
C SER A 28 44.87 42.07 19.60
N ASP A 29 43.77 41.42 19.98
CA ASP A 29 43.71 40.65 21.23
C ASP A 29 44.32 39.25 21.03
N PHE A 30 45.63 39.15 21.27
CA PHE A 30 46.40 37.89 21.21
C PHE A 30 46.95 37.50 22.59
N CYS A 31 47.15 36.20 22.79
CA CYS A 31 47.79 35.69 23.99
C CYS A 31 49.29 36.06 23.97
N PRO A 32 49.81 36.74 25.00
CA PRO A 32 51.22 37.14 25.03
C PRO A 32 52.19 35.96 25.18
N SER A 33 51.69 34.76 25.55
CA SER A 33 52.53 33.58 25.76
C SER A 33 52.63 32.63 24.57
N CYS A 34 51.60 32.57 23.71
CA CYS A 34 51.57 31.60 22.60
C CYS A 34 50.96 32.16 21.30
N ASP A 35 50.67 33.46 21.26
CA ASP A 35 50.09 34.16 20.10
C ASP A 35 48.72 33.62 19.65
N TYR A 36 48.01 32.94 20.55
CA TYR A 36 46.65 32.47 20.29
C TYR A 36 45.68 33.66 20.20
N PRO A 37 44.80 33.74 19.17
CA PRO A 37 43.86 34.84 19.00
C PRO A 37 42.73 34.80 20.06
N LEU A 38 42.86 35.61 21.11
CA LEU A 38 41.92 35.66 22.25
C LEU A 38 40.56 36.29 21.90
N PHE A 39 40.47 37.03 20.80
CA PHE A 39 39.20 37.58 20.35
C PHE A 39 38.18 36.51 19.90
N TRP A 40 38.59 35.25 19.69
CA TRP A 40 37.68 34.09 19.51
C TRP A 40 37.40 33.34 20.80
N ALA A 41 38.29 33.44 21.79
CA ALA A 41 38.15 32.75 23.07
C ALA A 41 36.87 33.23 23.75
N GLN A 42 36.03 32.27 24.12
CA GLN A 42 34.87 32.59 24.94
C GLN A 42 35.39 32.91 26.34
N PRO A 43 34.99 34.04 26.97
CA PRO A 43 35.20 34.18 28.41
C PRO A 43 34.58 32.93 29.04
N SER A 44 35.33 32.29 29.93
CA SER A 44 34.91 31.10 30.67
C SER A 44 33.55 31.39 31.30
N ARG A 45 32.47 31.00 30.60
CA ARG A 45 31.12 31.21 31.07
C ARG A 45 30.98 30.34 32.30
N ALA A 46 30.79 30.99 33.45
CA ALA A 46 30.02 30.40 34.54
C ALA A 46 28.79 29.73 33.92
N ALA A 47 28.55 28.47 34.28
CA ALA A 47 27.48 27.64 33.77
C ALA A 47 26.18 28.47 33.64
N ARG A 48 25.73 28.66 32.40
CA ARG A 48 24.48 29.37 32.16
C ARG A 48 23.32 28.44 32.57
N PRO A 49 22.30 28.92 33.33
CA PRO A 49 21.13 28.12 33.62
C PRO A 49 20.43 27.73 32.30
N ALA A 50 19.95 26.49 32.25
CA ALA A 50 19.30 25.87 31.10
C ALA A 50 17.88 26.41 30.89
N GLU A 51 17.74 27.69 30.55
CA GLU A 51 16.43 28.27 30.24
C GLU A 51 16.51 29.10 28.95
N ALA A 52 15.68 28.69 27.99
CA ALA A 52 15.44 29.28 26.68
C ALA A 52 16.66 29.33 25.72
N GLU A 53 17.11 28.15 25.32
CA GLU A 53 17.74 27.97 24.01
C GLU A 53 16.67 28.28 22.94
N THR A 54 16.58 29.55 22.55
CA THR A 54 15.62 29.98 21.54
C THR A 54 15.97 29.30 20.21
N ASP A 55 15.03 28.51 19.68
CA ASP A 55 15.09 27.79 18.39
C ASP A 55 15.60 28.63 17.21
N GLY A 56 15.53 29.95 17.32
CA GLY A 56 16.06 30.90 16.33
C GLY A 56 17.58 30.85 16.12
N ALA A 57 18.37 30.24 17.01
CA ALA A 57 19.80 30.00 16.80
C ALA A 57 20.05 28.71 15.99
N LEU A 58 19.27 27.66 16.25
CA LEU A 58 19.30 26.39 15.50
C LEU A 58 18.78 26.57 14.07
N ASN A 59 17.77 27.42 13.88
CA ASN A 59 17.22 27.76 12.56
C ASN A 59 18.17 28.55 11.65
N ARG A 60 19.32 29.02 12.18
CA ARG A 60 20.30 29.84 11.43
C ARG A 60 21.59 29.10 11.08
N ALA A 61 21.76 27.85 11.52
CA ALA A 61 22.92 27.05 11.15
C ALA A 61 22.62 26.26 9.86
N PRO A 62 23.35 26.50 8.75
CA PRO A 62 23.24 25.67 7.56
C PRO A 62 23.56 24.21 7.92
N GLY A 63 22.60 23.30 7.72
CA GLY A 63 22.77 21.88 8.02
C GLY A 63 22.42 21.41 9.44
N ALA A 64 21.96 22.30 10.34
CA ALA A 64 21.51 21.88 11.69
C ALA A 64 20.06 21.36 11.74
N SER A 65 19.26 21.57 10.68
CA SER A 65 17.91 21.03 10.53
C SER A 65 17.86 19.57 10.06
N GLY A 66 18.92 18.79 10.34
CA GLY A 66 19.07 17.39 9.95
C GLY A 66 18.08 16.40 10.60
N THR A 67 17.13 16.86 11.41
CA THR A 67 16.13 15.99 12.04
C THR A 67 14.88 15.74 11.18
N THR A 68 14.67 16.54 10.12
CA THR A 68 13.60 16.27 9.15
C THR A 68 14.18 16.29 7.75
N VAL A 69 14.62 15.14 7.26
CA VAL A 69 14.74 14.94 5.81
C VAL A 69 13.31 15.08 5.28
N ALA A 70 12.97 16.27 4.78
CA ALA A 70 11.70 16.47 4.12
C ALA A 70 11.66 15.49 2.96
N SER A 71 10.78 14.49 3.04
CA SER A 71 10.58 13.57 1.93
C SER A 71 10.13 14.39 0.73
N VAL A 72 10.79 14.14 -0.40
CA VAL A 72 10.55 14.88 -1.65
C VAL A 72 9.92 13.93 -2.65
N ILE A 73 8.83 14.35 -3.28
CA ILE A 73 8.17 13.63 -4.37
C ILE A 73 8.35 14.42 -5.69
N ALA A 74 8.45 13.70 -6.80
CA ALA A 74 8.49 14.32 -8.13
C ALA A 74 7.06 14.49 -8.67
N CYS A 75 6.78 15.66 -9.23
CA CYS A 75 5.50 15.91 -9.91
C CYS A 75 5.33 14.97 -11.12
N PRO A 76 4.20 14.26 -11.26
CA PRO A 76 3.98 13.33 -12.37
C PRO A 76 3.92 14.04 -13.74
N GLU A 77 3.53 15.32 -13.77
CA GLU A 77 3.36 16.09 -15.02
C GLU A 77 4.65 16.79 -15.48
N CYS A 78 5.42 17.39 -14.57
CA CYS A 78 6.59 18.22 -14.93
C CYS A 78 7.90 17.84 -14.23
N ALA A 79 7.91 16.75 -13.45
CA ALA A 79 9.05 16.23 -12.69
C ALA A 79 9.64 17.19 -11.62
N GLU A 80 8.96 18.30 -11.33
CA GLU A 80 9.39 19.23 -10.28
C GLU A 80 9.40 18.56 -8.91
N ARG A 81 10.44 18.84 -8.11
CA ARG A 81 10.58 18.28 -6.77
C ARG A 81 9.74 19.08 -5.76
N ASN A 82 8.79 18.41 -5.14
CA ASN A 82 7.85 18.99 -4.19
C ASN A 82 8.01 18.32 -2.82
N LEU A 83 7.60 19.02 -1.75
CA LEU A 83 7.44 18.39 -0.44
C LEU A 83 6.40 17.28 -0.55
N ALA A 84 6.65 16.12 0.05
CA ALA A 84 5.69 15.01 0.03
C ALA A 84 4.37 15.34 0.73
N SER A 85 4.35 16.37 1.59
CA SER A 85 3.12 16.88 2.22
C SER A 85 2.31 17.85 1.34
N ALA A 86 2.81 18.25 0.17
CA ALA A 86 2.08 19.15 -0.73
C ALA A 86 0.98 18.38 -1.49
N SER A 87 -0.20 19.00 -1.66
CA SER A 87 -1.27 18.45 -2.51
C SER A 87 -1.05 18.80 -3.99
N THR A 88 -0.55 20.00 -4.28
CA THR A 88 -0.37 20.52 -5.64
C THR A 88 1.09 20.85 -5.95
N CYS A 89 1.48 20.72 -7.22
CA CYS A 89 2.82 21.06 -7.70
C CYS A 89 3.08 22.58 -7.63
N VAL A 90 4.21 22.98 -7.05
CA VAL A 90 4.63 24.39 -6.93
C VAL A 90 4.86 25.08 -8.28
N ARG A 91 5.15 24.31 -9.33
CA ARG A 91 5.50 24.84 -10.65
C ARG A 91 4.34 24.83 -11.64
N CYS A 92 3.63 23.71 -11.79
CA CYS A 92 2.55 23.58 -12.78
C CYS A 92 1.14 23.51 -12.16
N GLY A 93 1.01 23.43 -10.83
CA GLY A 93 -0.29 23.36 -10.14
C GLY A 93 -1.02 22.02 -10.22
N SER A 94 -0.45 20.98 -10.85
CA SER A 94 -1.08 19.66 -10.92
C SER A 94 -1.19 18.98 -9.56
N GLU A 95 -2.19 18.12 -9.37
CA GLU A 95 -2.31 17.25 -8.19
C GLU A 95 -1.11 16.29 -8.10
N LEU A 96 -0.52 16.18 -6.90
CA LEU A 96 0.61 15.29 -6.61
C LEU A 96 0.16 13.90 -6.14
N HIS A 97 -1.08 13.79 -5.65
CA HIS A 97 -1.67 12.57 -5.10
C HIS A 97 -2.99 12.23 -5.82
N PRO A 98 -2.93 11.83 -7.10
CA PRO A 98 -4.13 11.44 -7.83
C PRO A 98 -4.85 10.28 -7.12
N ALA A 99 -6.18 10.31 -7.14
CA ALA A 99 -6.97 9.21 -6.60
C ALA A 99 -6.59 7.89 -7.28
N PRO A 100 -6.50 6.77 -6.53
CA PRO A 100 -6.28 5.47 -7.13
C PRO A 100 -7.33 5.20 -8.23
N PRO A 101 -6.95 4.52 -9.33
CA PRO A 101 -7.92 4.04 -10.30
C PRO A 101 -9.02 3.22 -9.60
N PRO A 102 -10.28 3.30 -10.07
CA PRO A 102 -11.36 2.49 -9.52
C PRO A 102 -11.01 1.00 -9.62
N GLU A 103 -11.37 0.25 -8.58
CA GLU A 103 -11.16 -1.19 -8.55
C GLU A 103 -11.97 -1.86 -9.68
N PRO A 104 -11.41 -2.88 -10.37
CA PRO A 104 -12.15 -3.60 -11.40
C PRO A 104 -13.44 -4.21 -10.84
N GLU A 105 -14.52 -4.15 -11.61
CA GLU A 105 -15.75 -4.83 -11.25
C GLU A 105 -15.52 -6.35 -11.11
N PRO A 106 -16.11 -7.01 -10.10
CA PRO A 106 -16.02 -8.45 -9.98
C PRO A 106 -16.57 -9.14 -11.24
N PRO A 107 -15.94 -10.24 -11.70
CA PRO A 107 -16.50 -11.00 -12.80
C PRO A 107 -17.92 -11.50 -12.44
N PRO A 108 -18.82 -11.62 -13.42
CA PRO A 108 -20.16 -12.13 -13.18
C PRO A 108 -20.11 -13.54 -12.57
N ALA A 109 -21.05 -13.83 -11.68
CA ALA A 109 -21.16 -15.15 -11.07
C ALA A 109 -21.33 -16.23 -12.16
N PRO A 110 -20.76 -17.44 -11.96
CA PRO A 110 -20.95 -18.55 -12.88
C PRO A 110 -22.44 -18.85 -13.08
N ALA A 111 -22.86 -19.10 -14.32
CA ALA A 111 -24.20 -19.57 -14.61
C ALA A 111 -24.44 -20.93 -13.92
N PRO A 112 -25.67 -21.22 -13.46
CA PRO A 112 -25.99 -22.51 -12.86
C PRO A 112 -25.76 -23.64 -13.88
N VAL A 113 -25.03 -24.66 -13.47
CA VAL A 113 -24.85 -25.89 -14.26
C VAL A 113 -26.16 -26.67 -14.21
N ILE A 114 -26.85 -26.76 -15.35
CA ILE A 114 -28.00 -27.66 -15.49
C ILE A 114 -27.47 -29.09 -15.58
N VAL A 115 -27.58 -29.84 -14.48
CA VAL A 115 -27.29 -31.29 -14.47
C VAL A 115 -28.50 -31.99 -15.08
N ASN A 116 -28.36 -32.50 -16.30
CA ASN A 116 -29.38 -33.35 -16.88
C ASN A 116 -29.33 -34.72 -16.18
N PRO A 117 -30.41 -35.17 -15.50
CA PRO A 117 -30.40 -36.48 -14.86
C PRO A 117 -30.18 -37.58 -15.91
N PRO A 118 -29.52 -38.69 -15.53
CA PRO A 118 -29.38 -39.82 -16.44
C PRO A 118 -30.76 -40.29 -16.89
N ALA A 119 -30.88 -40.66 -18.17
CA ALA A 119 -32.12 -41.17 -18.73
C ALA A 119 -32.62 -42.33 -17.87
N GLN A 120 -33.83 -42.19 -17.30
CA GLN A 120 -34.46 -43.26 -16.56
C GLN A 120 -34.91 -44.33 -17.55
N ILE A 121 -34.40 -45.56 -17.40
CA ILE A 121 -34.89 -46.71 -18.16
C ILE A 121 -36.29 -47.02 -17.62
N VAL A 122 -37.32 -46.60 -18.35
CA VAL A 122 -38.69 -47.01 -18.08
C VAL A 122 -38.78 -48.49 -18.41
N GLN A 123 -38.86 -49.34 -17.37
CA GLN A 123 -39.18 -50.75 -17.56
C GLN A 123 -40.66 -50.83 -17.96
N CYS A 124 -40.92 -51.06 -19.24
CA CYS A 124 -42.26 -51.33 -19.72
C CYS A 124 -42.64 -52.75 -19.27
N ASP A 125 -43.50 -52.86 -18.26
CA ASP A 125 -44.12 -54.12 -17.84
C ASP A 125 -45.19 -54.53 -18.88
N HIS A 126 -44.74 -54.99 -20.04
CA HIS A 126 -45.64 -55.62 -21.01
C HIS A 126 -45.93 -57.06 -20.59
N TRP A 127 -47.16 -57.52 -20.85
CA TRP A 127 -47.47 -58.95 -20.74
C TRP A 127 -46.46 -59.74 -21.58
N PRO A 128 -45.86 -60.83 -21.07
CA PRO A 128 -45.06 -61.74 -21.88
C PRO A 128 -45.72 -62.05 -23.24
N ILE A 129 -45.15 -61.52 -24.31
CA ILE A 129 -45.67 -61.64 -25.70
C ILE A 129 -45.86 -63.12 -26.08
N TRP A 130 -45.00 -64.00 -25.57
CA TRP A 130 -45.13 -65.44 -25.78
C TRP A 130 -46.47 -66.01 -25.30
N LEU A 131 -47.04 -65.47 -24.22
CA LEU A 131 -48.31 -65.90 -23.68
C LEU A 131 -49.47 -65.43 -24.58
N VAL A 132 -49.39 -64.19 -25.09
CA VAL A 132 -50.33 -63.67 -26.10
C VAL A 132 -50.30 -64.53 -27.38
N LEU A 133 -49.10 -64.88 -27.86
CA LEU A 133 -48.92 -65.75 -29.03
C LEU A 133 -49.46 -67.17 -28.78
N LEU A 134 -49.27 -67.71 -27.59
CA LEU A 134 -49.78 -69.03 -27.22
C LEU A 134 -51.32 -69.04 -27.20
N ILE A 135 -51.95 -68.07 -26.54
CA ILE A 135 -53.43 -67.98 -26.49
C ILE A 135 -54.01 -67.84 -27.89
N THR A 136 -53.48 -66.91 -28.68
CA THR A 136 -53.97 -66.66 -30.04
C THR A 136 -53.82 -67.89 -30.94
N SER A 137 -52.70 -68.61 -30.84
CA SER A 137 -52.48 -69.87 -31.55
C SER A 137 -53.51 -70.95 -31.17
N VAL A 138 -53.75 -71.16 -29.87
CA VAL A 138 -54.72 -72.14 -29.38
C VAL A 138 -56.13 -71.82 -29.85
N VAL A 139 -56.56 -70.56 -29.69
CA VAL A 139 -57.90 -70.11 -30.13
C VAL A 139 -58.08 -70.34 -31.63
N THR A 140 -57.08 -69.95 -32.43
CA THR A 140 -57.13 -70.12 -33.89
C THR A 140 -57.21 -71.59 -34.28
N THR A 141 -56.48 -72.46 -33.58
CA THR A 141 -56.49 -73.91 -33.83
C THR A 141 -57.85 -74.53 -33.49
N VAL A 142 -58.44 -74.15 -32.36
CA VAL A 142 -59.77 -74.65 -31.94
C VAL A 142 -60.85 -74.19 -32.90
N VAL A 143 -60.84 -72.92 -33.30
CA VAL A 143 -61.82 -72.36 -34.24
C VAL A 143 -61.69 -73.03 -35.61
N THR A 144 -60.48 -73.17 -36.13
CA THR A 144 -60.26 -73.83 -37.44
C THR A 144 -60.68 -75.29 -37.41
N ALA A 145 -60.30 -76.05 -36.38
CA ALA A 145 -60.74 -77.43 -36.21
C ALA A 145 -62.28 -77.53 -36.11
N GLY A 146 -62.92 -76.66 -35.34
CA GLY A 146 -64.38 -76.61 -35.20
C GLY A 146 -65.08 -76.34 -36.54
N VAL A 147 -64.57 -75.40 -37.34
CA VAL A 147 -65.10 -75.10 -38.69
C VAL A 147 -64.94 -76.31 -39.61
N VAL A 148 -63.77 -76.95 -39.62
CA VAL A 148 -63.51 -78.14 -40.45
C VAL A 148 -64.45 -79.29 -40.08
N ILE A 149 -64.65 -79.56 -38.79
CA ILE A 149 -65.57 -80.58 -38.30
C ILE A 149 -67.01 -80.26 -38.69
N ALA A 150 -67.45 -79.02 -38.51
CA ALA A 150 -68.80 -78.60 -38.88
C ALA A 150 -69.07 -78.73 -40.39
N VAL A 151 -68.12 -78.32 -41.24
CA VAL A 151 -68.22 -78.50 -42.69
C VAL A 151 -68.30 -79.98 -43.06
N PHE A 152 -67.48 -80.83 -42.45
CA PHE A 152 -67.51 -82.27 -42.70
C PHE A 152 -68.88 -82.88 -42.32
N MET A 153 -69.47 -82.49 -41.19
CA MET A 153 -70.78 -83.00 -40.77
C MET A 153 -71.95 -82.55 -41.64
N ILE A 154 -71.86 -81.38 -42.28
CA ILE A 154 -72.95 -80.85 -43.13
C ILE A 154 -72.91 -81.48 -44.53
N TRP A 155 -71.71 -81.76 -45.05
CA TRP A 155 -71.50 -82.11 -46.46
C TRP A 155 -70.97 -83.53 -46.71
N GLY A 156 -70.57 -84.27 -45.66
CA GLY A 156 -70.10 -85.66 -45.74
C GLY A 156 -71.20 -86.66 -45.39
#